data_AF-A0A0B0D6W5-F1
#
_entry.id   AF-A0A0B0D6W5-F1
#
_cell.length_a   1.000
_cell.length_b   1.000
_cell.length_c   1.000
_cell.angle_alpha   90.00
_cell.angle_beta   90.00
_cell.angle_gamma   90.00
#
_symmetry.space_group_name_H-M   'P 1'
#
loop_
_entity.id
_entity.type
_entity.pdbx_description
1 polymer ?
#
loop_
_entity_poly.entity_id
_entity_poly.type
_entity_poly.pdbx_seq_one_letter_code
_entity_poly.pdbx_strand_id
1 'polypeptide(L)'
;MKKIYLTFMVLLTISSILLLYQWTSLKEQEASRMNSGKQALIDIMLTIKNDTIYVNYSFSMIPQGSYSILLPDKADSFSCTYEDDKDCSVKTYRNRIQWIVSDPQSATVTYQLPLPSTKLIKGWLLGIERNGAAWGPAYQISIEDHQHLDQSWAGSTEKNFDVQKEWIHFQQFVSTTNRSFPLKLQESDRSVWSGGNGIITYSTNHTLKRETRKQLQNVLKAYGPLMIELDRSFFRLGEGYVAIEDRNIQDIERSLFRKHLTRLAEEGESWVVSVITDTVFPEFENKSMDDHSVQLIGELRNALTEKQRKQWKSLLLQKNGGQSLTQYADESLSSLKGGKTAFFKANGGGGKVPLYFERPQAVAFDNKKVPWTIIEMEGTLYLPLIELVKEAEYSITTLDSPQAFRVSTPQNIYRFYPGQSTFIVNEQEFGFGEGLLREIKGKFYINGSYIKDLLRIGLKEGESTIFIQKNRAALNRQPFFFESFNIIQKSKGRGETGGSAYGDVSLLRFQKQFVPLQL
;
A
#
# COMPACT_ATOMS: atom_id res chain seq x y z
N MET A 1 71.76 -40.13 5.65
CA MET A 1 71.80 -38.69 5.29
C MET A 1 71.43 -38.42 3.82
N LYS A 2 72.30 -38.57 2.80
CA LYS A 2 72.01 -38.13 1.41
C LYS A 2 70.59 -38.46 0.85
N LYS A 3 70.08 -39.69 1.04
CA LYS A 3 68.72 -40.07 0.60
C LYS A 3 67.58 -39.30 1.30
N ILE A 4 67.76 -38.90 2.55
CA ILE A 4 66.77 -38.12 3.32
C ILE A 4 66.76 -36.65 2.86
N TYR A 5 67.94 -36.10 2.56
CA TYR A 5 68.06 -34.75 1.99
C TYR A 5 67.33 -34.66 0.64
N LEU A 6 67.47 -35.69 -0.20
CA LEU A 6 66.77 -35.78 -1.49
C LEU A 6 65.24 -35.75 -1.35
N THR A 7 64.65 -36.57 -0.46
CA THR A 7 63.19 -36.54 -0.25
C THR A 7 62.71 -35.23 0.35
N PHE A 8 63.46 -34.61 1.25
CA PHE A 8 63.11 -33.31 1.83
C PHE A 8 63.14 -32.19 0.77
N MET A 9 64.13 -32.22 -0.13
CA MET A 9 64.24 -31.30 -1.26
C MET A 9 63.06 -31.45 -2.24
N VAL A 10 62.71 -32.70 -2.61
CA VAL A 10 61.55 -32.97 -3.47
C VAL A 10 60.24 -32.50 -2.83
N LEU A 11 60.04 -32.71 -1.52
CA LEU A 11 58.86 -32.25 -0.82
C LEU A 11 58.75 -30.71 -0.84
N LEU A 12 59.85 -30.01 -0.54
CA LEU A 12 59.92 -28.54 -0.61
C LEU A 12 59.59 -28.03 -2.02
N THR A 13 60.13 -28.65 -3.06
CA THR A 13 59.85 -28.25 -4.46
C THR A 13 58.38 -28.44 -4.81
N ILE A 14 57.76 -29.56 -4.42
CA ILE A 14 56.33 -29.81 -4.64
C ILE A 14 55.47 -28.80 -3.87
N SER A 15 55.76 -28.55 -2.59
CA SER A 15 55.06 -27.52 -1.80
C SER A 15 55.21 -26.12 -2.40
N SER A 16 56.39 -25.78 -2.91
CA SER A 16 56.65 -24.49 -3.57
C SER A 16 55.86 -24.34 -4.87
N ILE A 17 55.78 -25.41 -5.68
CA ILE A 17 54.98 -25.43 -6.92
C ILE A 17 53.48 -25.30 -6.60
N LEU A 18 52.98 -25.97 -5.55
CA LEU A 18 51.58 -25.87 -5.13
C LEU A 18 51.23 -24.47 -4.61
N LEU A 19 52.10 -23.85 -3.81
CA LEU A 19 51.93 -22.47 -3.34
C LEU A 19 51.96 -21.46 -4.50
N LEU A 20 52.88 -21.63 -5.45
CA LEU A 20 52.92 -20.81 -6.66
C LEU A 20 51.64 -20.97 -7.49
N TYR A 21 51.15 -22.20 -7.67
CA TYR A 21 49.92 -22.47 -8.41
C TYR A 21 48.66 -21.86 -7.74
N GLN A 22 48.55 -21.96 -6.42
CA GLN A 22 47.50 -21.31 -5.64
C GLN A 22 47.57 -19.78 -5.80
N TRP A 23 48.76 -19.19 -5.71
CA TRP A 23 48.99 -17.76 -5.88
C TRP A 23 48.67 -17.25 -7.30
N THR A 24 49.06 -17.99 -8.34
CA THR A 24 48.70 -17.64 -9.72
C THR A 24 47.21 -17.78 -9.98
N SER A 25 46.55 -18.82 -9.43
CA SER A 25 45.11 -19.00 -9.59
C SER A 25 44.30 -17.91 -8.89
N LEU A 26 44.76 -17.40 -7.75
CA LEU A 26 44.16 -16.25 -7.06
C LEU A 26 44.21 -15.00 -7.96
N LYS A 27 45.40 -14.66 -8.48
CA LYS A 27 45.59 -13.51 -9.39
C LYS A 27 44.84 -13.65 -10.71
N GLU A 28 44.70 -14.86 -11.23
CA GLU A 28 43.93 -15.12 -12.46
C GLU A 28 42.42 -14.96 -12.22
N GLN A 29 41.90 -15.31 -11.03
CA GLN A 29 40.53 -14.98 -10.64
C GLN A 29 40.32 -13.47 -10.47
N GLU A 30 41.27 -12.74 -9.87
CA GLU A 30 41.21 -11.28 -9.73
C GLU A 30 41.19 -10.58 -11.10
N ALA A 31 42.11 -10.93 -12.00
CA ALA A 31 42.15 -10.43 -13.36
C ALA A 31 40.88 -10.79 -14.16
N SER A 32 40.33 -11.98 -13.96
CA SER A 32 39.06 -12.41 -14.58
C SER A 32 37.85 -11.64 -14.04
N ARG A 33 37.87 -11.19 -12.77
CA ARG A 33 36.84 -10.29 -12.23
C ARG A 33 36.94 -8.91 -12.87
N MET A 34 38.15 -8.34 -13.02
CA MET A 34 38.36 -7.05 -13.70
C MET A 34 37.92 -7.07 -15.18
N ASN A 35 38.34 -8.08 -15.94
CA ASN A 35 38.09 -8.14 -17.39
C ASN A 35 36.64 -8.52 -17.78
N SER A 36 35.81 -9.01 -16.86
CA SER A 36 34.46 -9.49 -17.20
C SER A 36 33.35 -8.43 -17.13
N GLY A 37 33.70 -7.14 -16.97
CA GLY A 37 32.74 -6.03 -16.94
C GLY A 37 31.79 -6.04 -15.74
N LYS A 38 32.03 -6.94 -14.78
CA LYS A 38 31.27 -7.03 -13.53
C LYS A 38 31.63 -5.84 -12.64
N GLN A 39 30.62 -5.22 -12.04
CA GLN A 39 30.82 -4.10 -11.12
C GLN A 39 31.76 -4.50 -9.99
N ALA A 40 32.76 -3.64 -9.70
CA ALA A 40 33.71 -3.88 -8.62
C ALA A 40 32.96 -4.02 -7.29
N LEU A 41 33.01 -5.22 -6.69
CA LEU A 41 32.44 -5.47 -5.38
C LEU A 41 33.28 -4.72 -4.33
N ILE A 42 32.60 -4.00 -3.44
CA ILE A 42 33.19 -3.53 -2.19
C ILE A 42 33.11 -4.69 -1.20
N ASP A 43 34.21 -4.98 -0.50
CA ASP A 43 34.18 -5.84 0.69
C ASP A 43 34.11 -4.97 1.94
N ILE A 44 33.27 -5.35 2.89
CA ILE A 44 33.01 -4.61 4.13
C ILE A 44 33.20 -5.56 5.31
N MET A 45 34.19 -5.30 6.15
CA MET A 45 34.38 -6.02 7.41
C MET A 45 33.70 -5.28 8.56
N LEU A 46 32.92 -6.00 9.37
CA LEU A 46 32.44 -5.58 10.69
C LEU A 46 33.14 -6.42 11.77
N THR A 47 34.20 -5.90 12.37
CA THR A 47 34.84 -6.55 13.53
C THR A 47 34.18 -6.03 14.81
N ILE A 48 33.64 -6.92 15.64
CA ILE A 48 32.86 -6.59 16.84
C ILE A 48 33.67 -6.93 18.09
N LYS A 49 34.01 -5.90 18.87
CA LYS A 49 34.88 -6.03 20.03
C LYS A 49 34.63 -4.90 21.04
N ASN A 50 34.60 -5.23 22.33
CA ASN A 50 34.39 -4.30 23.45
C ASN A 50 33.13 -3.41 23.31
N ASP A 51 32.05 -3.96 22.74
CA ASP A 51 30.81 -3.24 22.39
C ASP A 51 31.00 -2.05 21.42
N THR A 52 32.09 -2.10 20.64
CA THR A 52 32.34 -1.27 19.46
C THR A 52 32.30 -2.14 18.20
N ILE A 53 31.69 -1.61 17.15
CA ILE A 53 31.72 -2.16 15.79
C ILE A 53 32.78 -1.37 15.02
N TYR A 54 33.87 -2.03 14.65
CA TYR A 54 34.89 -1.48 13.77
C TYR A 54 34.48 -1.81 12.33
N VAL A 55 34.23 -0.77 11.53
CA VAL A 55 33.79 -0.91 10.15
C VAL A 55 34.97 -0.61 9.23
N ASN A 56 35.28 -1.53 8.31
CA ASN A 56 36.32 -1.36 7.32
C ASN A 56 35.78 -1.64 5.90
N TYR A 57 35.98 -0.70 4.97
CA TYR A 57 35.60 -0.79 3.57
C TYR A 57 36.86 -0.93 2.71
N SER A 58 36.99 -2.06 2.03
CA SER A 58 38.06 -2.31 1.05
C SER A 58 37.56 -2.02 -0.36
N PHE A 59 38.01 -0.90 -0.94
CA PHE A 59 37.73 -0.56 -2.32
C PHE A 59 38.88 -1.01 -3.23
N SER A 60 38.63 -2.02 -4.07
CA SER A 60 39.62 -2.60 -5.00
C SER A 60 39.94 -1.73 -6.23
N MET A 61 39.09 -0.75 -6.55
CA MET A 61 39.37 0.32 -7.51
C MET A 61 38.32 1.42 -7.39
N ILE A 62 38.74 2.65 -7.05
CA ILE A 62 37.86 3.82 -7.03
C ILE A 62 38.16 4.67 -8.27
N PRO A 63 37.20 4.87 -9.20
CA PRO A 63 37.40 5.72 -10.37
C PRO A 63 37.67 7.19 -10.01
N GLN A 64 38.43 7.91 -10.83
CA GLN A 64 38.64 9.36 -10.68
C GLN A 64 37.31 10.15 -10.55
N GLY A 65 37.28 11.18 -9.70
CA GLY A 65 36.11 12.05 -9.53
C GLY A 65 36.01 12.71 -8.15
N SER A 66 34.93 13.47 -7.97
CA SER A 66 34.57 14.07 -6.68
C SER A 66 33.50 13.24 -5.98
N TYR A 67 33.77 12.87 -4.73
CA TYR A 67 32.94 12.01 -3.90
C TYR A 67 32.45 12.76 -2.66
N SER A 68 31.18 12.56 -2.33
CA SER A 68 30.55 13.02 -1.09
C SER A 68 30.10 11.78 -0.31
N ILE A 69 30.78 11.49 0.80
CA ILE A 69 30.44 10.40 1.72
C ILE A 69 29.62 10.97 2.87
N LEU A 70 28.45 10.39 3.12
CA LEU A 70 27.64 10.60 4.30
C LEU A 70 27.90 9.47 5.29
N LEU A 71 28.42 9.83 6.48
CA LEU A 71 28.62 8.90 7.58
C LEU A 71 27.29 8.52 8.26
N PRO A 72 27.13 7.27 8.73
CA PRO A 72 26.04 6.86 9.61
C PRO A 72 25.91 7.71 10.88
N ASP A 73 24.70 7.76 11.43
CA ASP A 73 24.47 8.42 12.72
C ASP A 73 25.30 7.76 13.83
N LYS A 74 25.99 8.60 14.62
CA LYS A 74 26.95 8.20 15.67
C LYS A 74 28.23 7.51 15.17
N ALA A 75 28.54 7.55 13.88
CA ALA A 75 29.85 7.14 13.40
C ALA A 75 30.94 8.10 13.91
N ASP A 76 32.03 7.53 14.40
CA ASP A 76 33.20 8.26 14.91
C ASP A 76 34.51 7.68 14.35
N SER A 77 35.64 8.27 14.73
CA SER A 77 36.98 7.74 14.42
C SER A 77 37.22 7.40 12.93
N PHE A 78 36.70 8.22 12.02
CA PHE A 78 36.86 8.03 10.58
C PHE A 78 38.33 8.17 10.14
N SER A 79 38.79 7.24 9.31
CA SER A 79 40.05 7.35 8.57
C SER A 79 39.91 6.80 7.14
N CYS A 80 40.79 7.24 6.24
CA CYS A 80 40.86 6.79 4.86
C CYS A 80 42.32 6.78 4.42
N THR A 81 42.81 5.64 3.93
CA THR A 81 44.16 5.47 3.38
C THR A 81 44.12 4.85 1.99
N TYR A 82 45.10 5.17 1.15
CA TYR A 82 45.38 4.49 -0.11
C TYR A 82 46.34 3.30 0.10
N GLU A 83 46.49 2.43 -0.91
CA GLU A 83 47.41 1.26 -0.86
C GLU A 83 48.88 1.61 -0.54
N ASP A 84 49.30 2.85 -0.79
CA ASP A 84 50.63 3.39 -0.48
C ASP A 84 50.83 3.78 1.01
N ASP A 85 49.92 3.40 1.91
CA ASP A 85 49.80 3.88 3.31
C ASP A 85 49.71 5.43 3.44
N LYS A 86 49.24 6.10 2.38
CA LYS A 86 49.04 7.56 2.34
C LYS A 86 47.61 7.93 2.71
N ASP A 87 47.45 8.91 3.59
CA ASP A 87 46.14 9.46 3.94
C ASP A 87 45.40 10.00 2.71
N CYS A 88 44.09 9.77 2.65
CA CYS A 88 43.24 10.30 1.60
C CYS A 88 43.08 11.82 1.70
N SER A 89 43.12 12.51 0.56
CA SER A 89 42.82 13.94 0.45
C SER A 89 41.32 14.23 0.67
N VAL A 90 40.91 14.29 1.94
CA VAL A 90 39.53 14.49 2.39
C VAL A 90 39.29 15.82 3.10
N LYS A 91 38.05 16.32 3.07
CA LYS A 91 37.57 17.47 3.83
C LYS A 91 36.27 17.12 4.55
N THR A 92 36.31 17.07 5.88
CA THR A 92 35.16 16.69 6.72
C THR A 92 34.36 17.92 7.16
N TYR A 93 33.04 17.88 6.99
CA TYR A 93 32.10 18.88 7.49
C TYR A 93 30.91 18.18 8.15
N ARG A 94 30.91 18.16 9.50
CA ARG A 94 29.99 17.35 10.31
C ARG A 94 30.07 15.86 9.90
N ASN A 95 28.94 15.26 9.50
CA ASN A 95 28.86 13.87 9.03
C ASN A 95 29.02 13.72 7.50
N ARG A 96 29.36 14.79 6.76
CA ARG A 96 29.70 14.71 5.33
C ARG A 96 31.20 14.86 5.12
N ILE A 97 31.77 14.02 4.26
CA ILE A 97 33.18 14.06 3.87
C ILE A 97 33.23 14.29 2.36
N GLN A 98 33.96 15.31 1.93
CA GLN A 98 34.29 15.52 0.51
C GLN A 98 35.64 14.89 0.24
N TRP A 99 35.73 14.04 -0.78
CA TRP A 99 36.93 13.31 -1.17
C TRP A 99 37.17 13.48 -2.67
N ILE A 100 38.38 13.88 -3.04
CA ILE A 100 38.78 14.05 -4.44
C ILE A 100 39.76 12.94 -4.78
N VAL A 101 39.36 12.06 -5.71
CA VAL A 101 40.20 10.99 -6.24
C VAL A 101 40.68 11.45 -7.61
N SER A 102 41.96 11.85 -7.70
CA SER A 102 42.56 12.33 -8.96
C SER A 102 42.73 11.20 -9.97
N ASP A 103 43.29 10.08 -9.52
CA ASP A 103 43.66 8.93 -10.34
C ASP A 103 42.99 7.64 -9.82
N PRO A 104 42.62 6.68 -10.67
CA PRO A 104 42.00 5.44 -10.23
C PRO A 104 42.94 4.60 -9.35
N GLN A 105 42.54 4.33 -8.11
CA GLN A 105 43.36 3.62 -7.13
C GLN A 105 42.50 2.87 -6.11
N SER A 106 43.09 1.90 -5.42
CA SER A 106 42.47 1.25 -4.25
C SER A 106 42.48 2.17 -3.03
N ALA A 107 41.52 1.98 -2.12
CA ALA A 107 41.52 2.67 -0.83
C ALA A 107 40.83 1.85 0.26
N THR A 108 41.24 2.09 1.50
CA THR A 108 40.71 1.50 2.72
C THR A 108 40.04 2.60 3.53
N VAL A 109 38.74 2.47 3.81
CA VAL A 109 37.97 3.46 4.59
C VAL A 109 37.47 2.82 5.88
N THR A 110 37.84 3.40 7.02
CA THR A 110 37.49 2.88 8.35
C THR A 110 36.73 3.90 9.18
N TYR A 111 35.87 3.42 10.08
CA TYR A 111 35.24 4.21 11.13
C TYR A 111 34.70 3.26 12.22
N GLN A 112 34.24 3.83 13.33
CA GLN A 112 33.66 3.09 14.46
C GLN A 112 32.18 3.44 14.65
N LEU A 113 31.44 2.48 15.24
CA LEU A 113 30.05 2.64 15.67
C LEU A 113 29.86 1.96 17.04
N PRO A 114 29.13 2.57 17.99
CA PRO A 114 28.78 1.90 19.24
C PRO A 114 27.78 0.78 19.00
N LEU A 115 28.04 -0.42 19.52
CA LEU A 115 27.13 -1.57 19.40
C LEU A 115 25.83 -1.29 20.19
N PRO A 116 24.65 -1.26 19.54
CA PRO A 116 23.41 -0.94 20.26
C PRO A 116 23.07 -2.03 21.29
N SER A 117 22.59 -1.63 22.47
CA SER A 117 22.18 -2.57 23.54
C SER A 117 21.06 -3.53 23.12
N THR A 118 20.26 -3.17 22.12
CA THR A 118 19.25 -4.04 21.48
C THR A 118 19.85 -5.07 20.51
N LYS A 119 21.18 -5.10 20.38
CA LYS A 119 22.02 -5.86 19.44
C LYS A 119 21.43 -5.91 18.01
N LEU A 120 20.92 -4.74 17.58
CA LEU A 120 20.26 -4.49 16.29
C LEU A 120 20.95 -3.29 15.64
N ILE A 121 21.71 -3.55 14.59
CA ILE A 121 22.46 -2.58 13.80
C ILE A 121 21.59 -2.20 12.58
N LYS A 122 21.46 -0.89 12.31
CA LYS A 122 20.71 -0.33 11.18
C LYS A 122 21.46 0.89 10.64
N GLY A 123 21.23 1.26 9.38
CA GLY A 123 21.81 2.48 8.79
C GLY A 123 23.34 2.48 8.69
N TRP A 124 23.98 1.33 8.83
CA TRP A 124 25.44 1.16 8.92
C TRP A 124 26.17 1.28 7.59
N LEU A 125 25.48 1.43 6.45
CA LEU A 125 26.14 1.56 5.15
C LEU A 125 26.48 3.03 4.88
N LEU A 126 27.73 3.31 4.49
CA LEU A 126 28.15 4.63 3.98
C LEU A 126 27.24 5.06 2.80
N GLY A 127 26.65 6.26 2.89
CA GLY A 127 25.93 6.85 1.77
C GLY A 127 26.92 7.59 0.86
N ILE A 128 27.22 7.06 -0.33
CA ILE A 128 28.23 7.67 -1.22
C ILE A 128 27.55 8.28 -2.45
N GLU A 129 27.95 9.51 -2.79
CA GLU A 129 27.58 10.23 -4.00
C GLU A 129 28.85 10.50 -4.82
N ARG A 130 28.84 10.26 -6.13
CA ARG A 130 29.94 10.60 -7.06
C ARG A 130 29.43 11.62 -8.07
N ASN A 131 30.11 12.76 -8.18
CA ASN A 131 29.76 13.87 -9.07
C ASN A 131 28.28 14.32 -8.96
N GLY A 132 27.69 14.24 -7.75
CA GLY A 132 26.29 14.61 -7.48
C GLY A 132 25.24 13.52 -7.75
N ALA A 133 25.63 12.32 -8.18
CA ALA A 133 24.73 11.17 -8.32
C ALA A 133 25.06 10.09 -7.28
N ALA A 134 24.04 9.38 -6.76
CA ALA A 134 24.26 8.28 -5.82
C ALA A 134 25.13 7.18 -6.46
N TRP A 135 26.22 6.80 -5.78
CA TRP A 135 27.19 5.82 -6.25
C TRP A 135 27.38 4.74 -5.20
N GLY A 136 27.25 3.48 -5.63
CA GLY A 136 27.48 2.32 -4.78
C GLY A 136 27.30 1.07 -5.64
N PRO A 137 28.34 0.26 -5.84
CA PRO A 137 28.20 -1.05 -6.45
C PRO A 137 27.50 -2.03 -5.47
N ALA A 138 27.32 -3.27 -5.91
CA ALA A 138 27.03 -4.38 -5.00
C ALA A 138 28.17 -4.55 -3.98
N TYR A 139 27.88 -5.12 -2.82
CA TYR A 139 28.86 -5.32 -1.75
C TYR A 139 28.74 -6.68 -1.09
N GLN A 140 29.88 -7.15 -0.57
CA GLN A 140 30.00 -8.29 0.31
C GLN A 140 30.22 -7.76 1.73
N ILE A 141 29.65 -8.42 2.73
CA ILE A 141 29.85 -8.06 4.13
C ILE A 141 30.26 -9.29 4.93
N SER A 142 31.39 -9.15 5.60
CA SER A 142 32.00 -10.13 6.49
C SER A 142 31.87 -9.59 7.92
N ILE A 143 31.51 -10.45 8.89
CA ILE A 143 31.36 -10.11 10.30
C ILE A 143 32.28 -11.00 11.13
N GLU A 144 33.10 -10.37 11.97
CA GLU A 144 34.03 -11.00 12.90
C GLU A 144 33.59 -10.67 14.33
N ASP A 145 32.82 -11.55 14.96
CA ASP A 145 32.41 -11.36 16.34
C ASP A 145 33.39 -12.04 17.31
N HIS A 146 33.98 -11.24 18.21
CA HIS A 146 34.89 -11.72 19.26
C HIS A 146 34.25 -11.74 20.67
N GLN A 147 32.98 -11.37 20.79
CA GLN A 147 32.28 -11.26 22.08
C GLN A 147 31.14 -12.29 22.23
N HIS A 148 30.39 -12.55 21.16
CA HIS A 148 29.14 -13.32 21.19
C HIS A 148 29.30 -14.65 20.45
N LEU A 149 30.33 -15.41 20.83
CA LEU A 149 30.80 -16.60 20.08
C LEU A 149 29.75 -17.72 19.92
N ASP A 150 28.67 -17.70 20.69
CA ASP A 150 27.56 -18.65 20.67
C ASP A 150 26.31 -18.12 19.91
N GLN A 151 26.38 -16.93 19.31
CA GLN A 151 25.21 -16.22 18.75
C GLN A 151 25.41 -15.86 17.26
N SER A 152 24.38 -16.12 16.44
CA SER A 152 24.43 -15.77 15.01
C SER A 152 23.90 -14.36 14.77
N TRP A 153 24.56 -13.60 13.91
CA TRP A 153 23.94 -12.46 13.24
C TRP A 153 22.95 -12.95 12.18
N ALA A 154 21.86 -12.22 12.03
CA ALA A 154 20.81 -12.44 11.04
C ALA A 154 20.49 -11.10 10.35
N GLY A 155 20.34 -11.11 9.03
CA GLY A 155 19.95 -9.94 8.23
C GLY A 155 19.03 -10.31 7.07
N SER A 156 18.40 -9.33 6.43
CA SER A 156 17.43 -9.57 5.35
C SER A 156 18.07 -9.86 3.98
N THR A 157 19.14 -10.65 3.96
CA THR A 157 19.80 -11.21 2.77
C THR A 157 20.39 -12.58 3.13
N GLU A 158 20.92 -13.30 2.14
CA GLU A 158 21.44 -14.66 2.33
C GLU A 158 22.75 -14.68 3.15
N LYS A 159 22.82 -15.57 4.16
CA LYS A 159 24.02 -15.89 4.94
C LYS A 159 24.79 -16.97 4.18
N ASN A 160 25.79 -16.56 3.41
CA ASN A 160 26.54 -17.43 2.50
C ASN A 160 27.59 -18.30 3.22
N PHE A 161 28.05 -17.87 4.39
CA PHE A 161 29.09 -18.54 5.15
C PHE A 161 28.92 -18.28 6.65
N ASP A 162 29.21 -19.29 7.46
CA ASP A 162 29.14 -19.25 8.93
C ASP A 162 30.13 -20.27 9.49
N VAL A 163 31.14 -19.80 10.23
CA VAL A 163 32.13 -20.63 10.92
C VAL A 163 32.46 -20.06 12.30
N GLN A 164 32.07 -20.80 13.33
CA GLN A 164 32.49 -20.60 14.71
C GLN A 164 33.89 -21.21 14.95
N LYS A 165 34.75 -20.49 15.68
CA LYS A 165 36.04 -20.97 16.21
C LYS A 165 36.17 -20.56 17.69
N GLU A 166 37.18 -21.09 18.37
CA GLU A 166 37.43 -20.89 19.81
C GLU A 166 37.44 -19.42 20.28
N TRP A 167 37.89 -18.47 19.44
CA TRP A 167 38.08 -17.06 19.78
C TRP A 167 37.43 -16.06 18.80
N ILE A 168 36.67 -16.56 17.82
CA ILE A 168 36.05 -15.74 16.76
C ILE A 168 34.89 -16.48 16.11
N HIS A 169 33.78 -15.80 15.89
CA HIS A 169 32.68 -16.26 15.04
C HIS A 169 32.68 -15.45 13.75
N PHE A 170 33.02 -16.08 12.63
CA PHE A 170 33.07 -15.45 11.32
C PHE A 170 31.80 -15.79 10.52
N GLN A 171 31.08 -14.76 10.05
CA GLN A 171 29.82 -14.90 9.32
C GLN A 171 29.84 -13.98 8.10
N GLN A 172 29.21 -14.38 6.98
CA GLN A 172 29.27 -13.61 5.74
C GLN A 172 27.94 -13.57 4.99
N PHE A 173 27.62 -12.38 4.47
CA PHE A 173 26.42 -12.09 3.69
C PHE A 173 26.79 -11.35 2.41
N VAL A 174 25.95 -11.45 1.37
CA VAL A 174 26.12 -10.70 0.12
C VAL A 174 24.90 -9.85 -0.16
N SER A 175 25.11 -8.61 -0.58
CA SER A 175 24.05 -7.73 -1.07
C SER A 175 24.23 -7.43 -2.56
N THR A 176 23.24 -7.82 -3.35
CA THR A 176 23.10 -7.42 -4.76
C THR A 176 22.61 -5.99 -4.93
N THR A 177 22.44 -5.24 -3.84
CA THR A 177 21.92 -3.85 -3.84
C THR A 177 22.83 -2.91 -3.04
N ASN A 178 22.85 -1.63 -3.40
CA ASN A 178 23.59 -0.58 -2.71
C ASN A 178 22.87 0.01 -1.48
N ARG A 179 22.04 -0.79 -0.81
CA ARG A 179 21.24 -0.37 0.36
C ARG A 179 21.69 -1.11 1.62
N SER A 180 21.69 -0.43 2.76
CA SER A 180 21.85 -1.08 4.06
C SER A 180 20.66 -1.99 4.35
N PHE A 181 20.90 -3.14 4.97
CA PHE A 181 19.86 -3.97 5.58
C PHE A 181 20.07 -4.05 7.11
N PRO A 182 19.02 -4.26 7.91
CA PRO A 182 19.17 -4.45 9.35
C PRO A 182 19.92 -5.76 9.66
N LEU A 183 20.82 -5.69 10.63
CA LEU A 183 21.57 -6.83 11.18
C LEU A 183 21.22 -6.99 12.66
N LYS A 184 20.88 -8.21 13.08
CA LYS A 184 20.43 -8.53 14.44
C LYS A 184 21.16 -9.76 14.97
N LEU A 185 21.70 -9.66 16.18
CA LEU A 185 22.26 -10.81 16.89
C LEU A 185 21.15 -11.70 17.49
N GLN A 186 21.29 -13.01 17.37
CA GLN A 186 20.31 -14.03 17.75
C GLN A 186 20.96 -15.18 18.53
N GLU A 187 20.33 -15.58 19.63
CA GLU A 187 20.74 -16.72 20.48
C GLU A 187 20.72 -18.08 19.73
N SER A 188 20.04 -18.17 18.59
CA SER A 188 20.05 -19.38 17.75
C SER A 188 19.52 -19.11 16.34
N ASP A 189 20.08 -19.80 15.34
CA ASP A 189 19.47 -19.92 14.00
C ASP A 189 18.08 -20.58 14.03
N ARG A 190 17.75 -21.34 15.09
CA ARG A 190 16.40 -21.94 15.27
C ARG A 190 15.29 -20.90 15.45
N SER A 191 15.65 -19.70 15.91
CA SER A 191 14.76 -18.54 16.05
C SER A 191 14.59 -17.73 14.76
N VAL A 192 15.21 -18.17 13.66
CA VAL A 192 15.19 -17.50 12.35
C VAL A 192 14.41 -18.33 11.32
N TRP A 193 13.66 -17.68 10.44
CA TRP A 193 13.05 -18.29 9.26
C TRP A 193 13.20 -17.37 8.04
N SER A 194 13.68 -17.90 6.92
CA SER A 194 13.80 -17.19 5.64
C SER A 194 12.50 -17.28 4.83
N GLY A 195 11.98 -16.12 4.42
CA GLY A 195 10.64 -15.95 3.85
C GLY A 195 10.64 -15.50 2.38
N GLY A 196 11.57 -16.00 1.57
CA GLY A 196 11.83 -15.48 0.23
C GLY A 196 12.99 -14.49 0.27
N ASN A 197 12.72 -13.21 0.02
CA ASN A 197 13.72 -12.12 0.02
C ASN A 197 13.92 -11.45 1.40
N GLY A 198 13.34 -11.96 2.48
CA GLY A 198 13.49 -11.39 3.82
C GLY A 198 13.53 -12.45 4.93
N ILE A 199 13.80 -12.01 6.16
CA ILE A 199 13.91 -12.89 7.34
C ILE A 199 12.88 -12.56 8.40
N ILE A 200 12.50 -13.58 9.16
CA ILE A 200 11.60 -13.51 10.31
C ILE A 200 12.35 -14.06 11.51
N THR A 201 12.44 -13.27 12.56
CA THR A 201 13.02 -13.62 13.87
C THR A 201 11.90 -13.71 14.90
N TYR A 202 11.96 -14.69 15.80
CA TYR A 202 10.88 -15.02 16.74
C TYR A 202 11.41 -15.79 17.96
N SER A 203 10.62 -15.91 19.04
CA SER A 203 11.07 -16.65 20.23
C SER A 203 11.27 -18.14 19.92
N THR A 204 12.40 -18.69 20.38
CA THR A 204 12.73 -20.13 20.30
C THR A 204 11.67 -21.03 20.92
N ASN A 205 10.89 -20.52 21.88
CA ASN A 205 9.77 -21.22 22.52
C ASN A 205 8.51 -21.34 21.64
N HIS A 206 8.43 -20.65 20.48
CA HIS A 206 7.20 -20.48 19.72
C HIS A 206 7.31 -20.80 18.22
N THR A 207 6.91 -22.02 17.83
CA THR A 207 6.95 -22.45 16.42
C THR A 207 6.05 -21.60 15.49
N LEU A 208 6.54 -21.31 14.28
CA LEU A 208 5.75 -20.65 13.23
C LEU A 208 4.82 -21.64 12.51
N LYS A 209 3.51 -21.49 12.68
CA LYS A 209 2.46 -22.26 11.99
C LYS A 209 2.50 -22.04 10.46
N ARG A 210 2.03 -23.04 9.69
CA ARG A 210 2.09 -23.01 8.20
C ARG A 210 1.40 -21.80 7.57
N GLU A 211 0.21 -21.42 8.05
CA GLU A 211 -0.52 -20.27 7.50
C GLU A 211 0.16 -18.94 7.86
N THR A 212 0.67 -18.80 9.10
CA THR A 212 1.50 -17.66 9.54
C THR A 212 2.71 -17.47 8.62
N ARG A 213 3.43 -18.54 8.27
CA ARG A 213 4.55 -18.48 7.30
C ARG A 213 4.09 -18.02 5.91
N LYS A 214 2.96 -18.55 5.41
CA LYS A 214 2.39 -18.18 4.10
C LYS A 214 1.95 -16.71 4.04
N GLN A 215 1.34 -16.20 5.10
CA GLN A 215 0.98 -14.79 5.26
C GLN A 215 2.22 -13.90 5.28
N LEU A 216 3.23 -14.22 6.11
CA LEU A 216 4.51 -13.50 6.14
C LEU A 216 5.25 -13.52 4.79
N GLN A 217 5.23 -14.65 4.07
CA GLN A 217 5.82 -14.74 2.73
C GLN A 217 5.13 -13.82 1.72
N ASN A 218 3.81 -13.64 1.83
CA ASN A 218 3.08 -12.69 0.98
C ASN A 218 3.45 -11.24 1.31
N VAL A 219 3.64 -10.90 2.59
CA VAL A 219 4.12 -9.58 3.01
C VAL A 219 5.52 -9.30 2.44
N LEU A 220 6.48 -10.22 2.57
CA LEU A 220 7.84 -10.01 2.04
C LEU A 220 7.86 -9.89 0.51
N LYS A 221 7.05 -10.69 -0.20
CA LYS A 221 6.85 -10.56 -1.65
C LYS A 221 6.26 -9.20 -2.07
N ALA A 222 5.40 -8.61 -1.25
CA ALA A 222 4.71 -7.35 -1.57
C ALA A 222 5.48 -6.09 -1.17
N TYR A 223 6.23 -6.13 -0.06
CA TYR A 223 6.90 -4.95 0.53
C TYR A 223 8.44 -5.00 0.48
N GLY A 224 9.02 -6.10 -0.04
CA GLY A 224 10.44 -6.22 -0.34
C GLY A 224 11.26 -6.94 0.75
N PRO A 225 12.59 -6.89 0.66
CA PRO A 225 13.47 -7.46 1.67
C PRO A 225 13.29 -6.71 2.99
N LEU A 226 12.74 -7.42 3.99
CA LEU A 226 12.54 -6.92 5.34
C LEU A 226 13.08 -7.92 6.35
N MET A 227 13.48 -7.41 7.51
CA MET A 227 13.57 -8.18 8.75
C MET A 227 12.30 -7.94 9.56
N ILE A 228 11.61 -9.01 9.92
CA ILE A 228 10.46 -8.98 10.84
C ILE A 228 10.88 -9.62 12.16
N GLU A 229 10.63 -8.97 13.28
CA GLU A 229 10.92 -9.44 14.65
C GLU A 229 9.59 -9.58 15.41
N LEU A 230 9.22 -10.83 15.70
CA LEU A 230 7.99 -11.22 16.39
C LEU A 230 8.24 -11.35 17.91
N ASP A 231 7.14 -11.48 18.67
CA ASP A 231 7.15 -11.79 20.11
C ASP A 231 7.88 -10.71 20.95
N ARG A 232 7.65 -9.43 20.62
CA ARG A 232 8.16 -8.29 21.40
C ARG A 232 7.06 -7.67 22.26
N SER A 233 7.38 -6.56 22.93
CA SER A 233 6.46 -5.77 23.78
C SER A 233 6.24 -4.37 23.21
N PHE A 234 6.45 -4.20 21.91
CA PHE A 234 6.31 -2.93 21.19
C PHE A 234 6.19 -3.15 19.68
N PHE A 235 5.44 -2.26 19.02
CA PHE A 235 5.49 -2.09 17.57
C PHE A 235 6.60 -1.10 17.16
N ARG A 236 7.35 -1.39 16.09
CA ARG A 236 8.36 -0.47 15.52
C ARG A 236 8.54 -0.72 14.01
N LEU A 237 8.63 0.34 13.20
CA LEU A 237 8.74 0.23 11.73
C LEU A 237 9.73 1.24 11.11
N GLY A 238 10.94 0.81 10.73
CA GLY A 238 12.02 1.69 10.24
C GLY A 238 13.09 0.93 9.45
N GLU A 239 13.71 1.56 8.45
CA GLU A 239 14.93 1.05 7.75
C GLU A 239 14.94 -0.46 7.41
N GLY A 240 13.91 -0.97 6.73
CA GLY A 240 13.81 -2.39 6.37
C GLY A 240 13.49 -3.35 7.53
N TYR A 241 13.27 -2.83 8.73
CA TYR A 241 12.97 -3.58 9.95
C TYR A 241 11.54 -3.31 10.46
N VAL A 242 10.88 -4.37 10.92
CA VAL A 242 9.59 -4.33 11.63
C VAL A 242 9.71 -5.13 12.92
N ALA A 243 9.39 -4.53 14.07
CA ALA A 243 9.09 -5.26 15.30
C ALA A 243 7.58 -5.22 15.54
N ILE A 244 7.02 -6.32 16.03
CA ILE A 244 5.63 -6.37 16.50
C ILE A 244 5.52 -7.05 17.86
N GLU A 245 4.49 -6.65 18.59
CA GLU A 245 4.11 -7.23 19.87
C GLU A 245 3.43 -8.59 19.65
N ASP A 246 2.16 -8.56 19.24
CA ASP A 246 1.42 -9.75 18.81
C ASP A 246 1.81 -10.24 17.41
N ARG A 247 1.61 -11.54 17.15
CA ARG A 247 1.77 -12.16 15.81
C ARG A 247 0.69 -11.76 14.80
N ASN A 248 0.09 -10.56 14.91
CA ASN A 248 -0.90 -10.08 13.96
C ASN A 248 -0.26 -9.58 12.66
N ILE A 249 -0.30 -10.41 11.62
CA ILE A 249 0.30 -10.09 10.32
C ILE A 249 -0.52 -9.04 9.55
N GLN A 250 -1.79 -8.82 9.89
CA GLN A 250 -2.59 -7.74 9.30
C GLN A 250 -2.12 -6.36 9.78
N ASP A 251 -1.64 -6.22 11.03
CA ASP A 251 -1.00 -4.97 11.51
C ASP A 251 0.32 -4.68 10.77
N ILE A 252 1.14 -5.71 10.54
CA ILE A 252 2.35 -5.59 9.70
C ILE A 252 1.96 -5.06 8.33
N GLU A 253 0.99 -5.71 7.67
CA GLU A 253 0.62 -5.37 6.30
C GLU A 253 -0.02 -3.97 6.20
N ARG A 254 -0.93 -3.61 7.12
CA ARG A 254 -1.55 -2.30 7.19
C ARG A 254 -0.53 -1.19 7.43
N SER A 255 0.42 -1.38 8.34
CA SER A 255 1.45 -0.37 8.62
C SER A 255 2.49 -0.24 7.51
N LEU A 256 2.87 -1.34 6.85
CA LEU A 256 3.72 -1.28 5.65
C LEU A 256 3.01 -0.60 4.47
N PHE A 257 1.73 -0.91 4.26
CA PHE A 257 0.89 -0.25 3.25
C PHE A 257 0.76 1.24 3.52
N ARG A 258 0.37 1.63 4.74
CA ARG A 258 0.28 3.03 5.17
C ARG A 258 1.60 3.77 4.94
N LYS A 259 2.73 3.17 5.30
CA LYS A 259 4.07 3.75 5.09
C LYS A 259 4.45 3.89 3.61
N HIS A 260 4.08 2.92 2.76
CA HIS A 260 4.25 3.03 1.31
C HIS A 260 3.42 4.18 0.72
N LEU A 261 2.17 4.34 1.17
CA LEU A 261 1.32 5.46 0.77
C LEU A 261 1.86 6.81 1.30
N THR A 262 2.29 6.91 2.55
CA THR A 262 2.90 8.14 3.12
C THR A 262 4.14 8.58 2.33
N ARG A 263 4.95 7.64 1.82
CA ARG A 263 6.11 7.92 0.96
C ARG A 263 5.74 8.45 -0.44
N LEU A 264 4.48 8.27 -0.85
CA LEU A 264 3.95 8.64 -2.17
C LEU A 264 2.91 9.76 -2.10
N ALA A 265 2.67 10.30 -0.90
CA ALA A 265 1.75 11.37 -0.62
C ALA A 265 2.49 12.72 -0.66
N GLU A 266 1.90 13.70 -1.33
CA GLU A 266 2.34 15.09 -1.31
C GLU A 266 1.86 15.81 -0.04
N GLU A 267 2.33 17.05 0.17
CA GLU A 267 1.92 17.83 1.33
C GLU A 267 0.39 18.07 1.32
N GLY A 268 -0.26 17.82 2.46
CA GLY A 268 -1.72 17.85 2.58
C GLY A 268 -2.45 16.55 2.21
N GLU A 269 -1.80 15.54 1.59
CA GLU A 269 -2.45 14.28 1.21
C GLU A 269 -2.55 13.23 2.35
N SER A 270 -2.27 13.61 3.60
CA SER A 270 -2.29 12.71 4.77
C SER A 270 -3.67 12.12 5.09
N TRP A 271 -4.75 12.82 4.74
CA TRP A 271 -6.12 12.31 4.82
C TRP A 271 -6.36 11.21 3.79
N VAL A 272 -5.86 11.36 2.56
CA VAL A 272 -5.94 10.36 1.48
C VAL A 272 -5.27 9.05 1.91
N VAL A 273 -4.07 9.13 2.47
CA VAL A 273 -3.35 7.98 3.05
C VAL A 273 -4.23 7.23 4.06
N SER A 274 -4.94 7.97 4.92
CA SER A 274 -5.76 7.38 5.99
C SER A 274 -7.04 6.75 5.45
N VAL A 275 -7.80 7.48 4.63
CA VAL A 275 -9.03 6.98 3.97
C VAL A 275 -8.75 5.74 3.12
N ILE A 276 -7.67 5.71 2.35
CA ILE A 276 -7.28 4.54 1.55
C ILE A 276 -6.87 3.37 2.45
N THR A 277 -6.01 3.60 3.45
CA THR A 277 -5.54 2.53 4.37
C THR A 277 -6.73 1.85 5.07
N ASP A 278 -7.63 2.64 5.66
CA ASP A 278 -8.69 2.13 6.50
C ASP A 278 -9.94 1.72 5.68
N THR A 279 -9.99 2.05 4.39
CA THR A 279 -10.85 1.36 3.41
C THR A 279 -10.32 -0.04 3.09
N VAL A 280 -9.03 -0.17 2.80
CA VAL A 280 -8.41 -1.43 2.34
C VAL A 280 -8.35 -2.48 3.44
N PHE A 281 -8.13 -2.06 4.69
CA PHE A 281 -8.07 -2.91 5.89
C PHE A 281 -9.23 -2.58 6.85
N PRO A 282 -10.49 -2.93 6.50
CA PRO A 282 -11.68 -2.48 7.21
C PRO A 282 -11.80 -2.97 8.66
N GLU A 283 -11.09 -4.06 8.99
CA GLU A 283 -11.03 -4.66 10.33
C GLU A 283 -10.33 -3.80 11.40
N PHE A 284 -9.63 -2.72 11.00
CA PHE A 284 -9.03 -1.76 11.92
C PHE A 284 -9.90 -0.51 12.05
N GLU A 285 -10.69 -0.45 13.12
CA GLU A 285 -11.51 0.72 13.45
C GLU A 285 -10.65 1.86 13.98
N ASN A 286 -10.46 2.91 13.17
CA ASN A 286 -9.63 4.05 13.50
C ASN A 286 -10.44 5.11 14.29
N LYS A 287 -10.50 4.93 15.61
CA LYS A 287 -11.31 5.72 16.58
C LYS A 287 -10.91 7.20 16.74
N SER A 288 -10.04 7.74 15.88
CA SER A 288 -9.51 9.10 15.95
C SER A 288 -9.61 9.84 14.60
N MET A 289 -10.47 9.38 13.69
CA MET A 289 -10.76 10.06 12.43
C MET A 289 -11.89 11.09 12.58
N ASP A 290 -11.87 12.10 11.73
CA ASP A 290 -12.95 13.08 11.58
C ASP A 290 -14.15 12.50 10.82
N ASP A 291 -15.35 13.04 11.09
CA ASP A 291 -16.62 12.58 10.51
C ASP A 291 -16.61 12.55 8.97
N HIS A 292 -15.89 13.48 8.33
CA HIS A 292 -15.79 13.55 6.87
C HIS A 292 -14.98 12.37 6.32
N SER A 293 -13.78 12.12 6.86
CA SER A 293 -12.99 10.94 6.49
C SER A 293 -13.73 9.63 6.79
N VAL A 294 -14.53 9.57 7.86
CA VAL A 294 -15.39 8.41 8.17
C VAL A 294 -16.47 8.22 7.09
N GLN A 295 -17.14 9.29 6.63
CA GLN A 295 -18.09 9.23 5.52
C GLN A 295 -17.43 8.67 4.25
N LEU A 296 -16.26 9.20 3.87
CA LEU A 296 -15.57 8.76 2.64
C LEU A 296 -15.16 7.28 2.69
N ILE A 297 -14.73 6.78 3.85
CA ILE A 297 -14.46 5.36 4.07
C ILE A 297 -15.76 4.53 3.93
N GLY A 298 -16.88 5.01 4.46
CA GLY A 298 -18.19 4.36 4.33
C GLY A 298 -18.60 4.16 2.87
N GLU A 299 -18.55 5.23 2.07
CA GLU A 299 -18.89 5.19 0.65
C GLU A 299 -17.98 4.24 -0.15
N LEU A 300 -16.67 4.27 0.10
CA LEU A 300 -15.72 3.35 -0.52
C LEU A 300 -15.95 1.89 -0.09
N ARG A 301 -16.23 1.62 1.19
CA ARG A 301 -16.51 0.27 1.71
C ARG A 301 -17.82 -0.30 1.14
N ASN A 302 -18.83 0.55 0.94
CA ASN A 302 -20.10 0.18 0.28
C ASN A 302 -19.91 -0.10 -1.21
N ALA A 303 -19.17 0.77 -1.93
CA ALA A 303 -18.98 0.64 -3.37
C ALA A 303 -18.00 -0.48 -3.78
N LEU A 304 -17.04 -0.87 -2.93
CA LEU A 304 -15.99 -1.83 -3.25
C LEU A 304 -16.16 -3.15 -2.53
N THR A 305 -16.42 -4.23 -3.28
CA THR A 305 -16.37 -5.61 -2.77
C THR A 305 -14.98 -5.94 -2.20
N GLU A 306 -14.89 -6.93 -1.29
CA GLU A 306 -13.61 -7.36 -0.71
C GLU A 306 -12.55 -7.73 -1.77
N LYS A 307 -12.98 -8.40 -2.85
CA LYS A 307 -12.14 -8.69 -4.02
C LYS A 307 -11.63 -7.42 -4.70
N GLN A 308 -12.50 -6.43 -4.91
CA GLN A 308 -12.12 -5.13 -5.49
C GLN A 308 -11.17 -4.37 -4.56
N ARG A 309 -11.38 -4.36 -3.23
CA ARG A 309 -10.45 -3.73 -2.27
C ARG A 309 -9.06 -4.39 -2.31
N LYS A 310 -9.00 -5.73 -2.43
CA LYS A 310 -7.73 -6.47 -2.61
C LYS A 310 -7.06 -6.17 -3.96
N GLN A 311 -7.81 -6.02 -5.05
CA GLN A 311 -7.29 -5.59 -6.35
C GLN A 311 -6.77 -4.14 -6.30
N TRP A 312 -7.49 -3.24 -5.63
CA TRP A 312 -7.11 -1.84 -5.47
C TRP A 312 -5.82 -1.69 -4.65
N LYS A 313 -5.66 -2.46 -3.56
CA LYS A 313 -4.40 -2.56 -2.81
C LYS A 313 -3.23 -2.89 -3.73
N SER A 314 -3.39 -3.87 -4.63
CA SER A 314 -2.34 -4.24 -5.59
C SER A 314 -2.02 -3.14 -6.61
N LEU A 315 -3.00 -2.35 -7.07
CA LEU A 315 -2.75 -1.18 -7.92
C LEU A 315 -1.97 -0.11 -7.14
N LEU A 316 -2.41 0.21 -5.92
CA LEU A 316 -1.78 1.22 -5.05
C LEU A 316 -0.33 0.83 -4.66
N LEU A 317 -0.02 -0.46 -4.56
CA LEU A 317 1.35 -0.96 -4.39
C LEU A 317 2.22 -0.77 -5.65
N GLN A 318 1.62 -0.77 -6.85
CA GLN A 318 2.31 -0.51 -8.11
C GLN A 318 2.54 0.99 -8.39
N LYS A 319 1.93 1.90 -7.61
CA LYS A 319 2.19 3.34 -7.70
C LYS A 319 3.66 3.64 -7.43
N ASN A 320 4.35 4.08 -8.48
CA ASN A 320 5.63 4.79 -8.38
C ASN A 320 5.39 6.31 -8.45
N GLY A 321 6.40 7.12 -8.11
CA GLY A 321 6.27 8.59 -8.05
C GLY A 321 6.07 9.25 -9.42
N GLY A 322 5.62 10.52 -9.39
CA GLY A 322 5.50 11.38 -10.59
C GLY A 322 4.13 12.05 -10.76
N GLN A 323 3.09 11.51 -10.13
CA GLN A 323 1.79 12.15 -9.93
C GLN A 323 1.35 11.98 -8.46
N SER A 324 0.46 12.84 -7.96
CA SER A 324 0.03 12.86 -6.56
C SER A 324 -0.73 11.60 -6.13
N LEU A 325 -0.92 11.37 -4.83
CA LEU A 325 -1.70 10.24 -4.34
C LEU A 325 -3.20 10.42 -4.62
N THR A 326 -3.73 11.65 -4.48
CA THR A 326 -5.12 12.02 -4.78
C THR A 326 -5.49 11.65 -6.21
N GLN A 327 -4.69 12.07 -7.20
CA GLN A 327 -4.96 11.76 -8.62
C GLN A 327 -4.92 10.25 -8.87
N TYR A 328 -3.89 9.56 -8.36
CA TYR A 328 -3.74 8.12 -8.58
C TYR A 328 -4.86 7.31 -7.93
N ALA A 329 -5.39 7.77 -6.79
CA ALA A 329 -6.51 7.12 -6.13
C ALA A 329 -7.78 7.16 -7.01
N ASP A 330 -8.08 8.31 -7.62
CA ASP A 330 -9.19 8.45 -8.58
C ASP A 330 -8.97 7.67 -9.88
N GLU A 331 -7.74 7.67 -10.44
CA GLU A 331 -7.40 6.89 -11.64
C GLU A 331 -7.48 5.37 -11.41
N SER A 332 -6.98 4.89 -10.26
CA SER A 332 -6.99 3.46 -9.92
C SER A 332 -8.38 2.95 -9.56
N LEU A 333 -9.24 3.77 -8.92
CA LEU A 333 -10.67 3.48 -8.78
C LEU A 333 -11.37 3.44 -10.15
N SER A 334 -11.07 4.40 -11.03
CA SER A 334 -11.67 4.45 -12.36
C SER A 334 -11.35 3.20 -13.18
N SER A 335 -10.10 2.75 -13.11
CA SER A 335 -9.62 1.52 -13.76
C SER A 335 -10.26 0.24 -13.19
N LEU A 336 -10.58 0.24 -11.88
CA LEU A 336 -11.19 -0.89 -11.17
C LEU A 336 -12.70 -1.04 -11.43
N LYS A 337 -13.38 0.06 -11.77
CA LYS A 337 -14.84 0.11 -12.00
C LYS A 337 -15.24 0.27 -13.47
N GLY A 338 -14.34 0.73 -14.34
CA GLY A 338 -14.63 0.92 -15.77
C GLY A 338 -15.41 2.21 -16.10
N GLY A 339 -15.42 3.19 -15.19
CA GLY A 339 -15.98 4.53 -15.39
C GLY A 339 -15.12 5.57 -14.70
N LYS A 340 -15.19 6.85 -15.09
CA LYS A 340 -14.32 7.88 -14.52
C LYS A 340 -14.84 8.36 -13.17
N THR A 341 -13.98 8.50 -12.18
CA THR A 341 -14.29 9.22 -10.94
C THR A 341 -13.30 10.36 -10.68
N ALA A 342 -13.67 11.23 -9.75
CA ALA A 342 -12.87 12.34 -9.26
C ALA A 342 -13.16 12.56 -7.76
N PHE A 343 -13.38 11.46 -7.03
CA PHE A 343 -13.87 11.40 -5.67
C PHE A 343 -12.86 11.97 -4.67
N PHE A 344 -11.60 11.53 -4.73
CA PHE A 344 -10.55 12.08 -3.87
C PHE A 344 -10.29 13.56 -4.21
N LYS A 345 -10.25 13.91 -5.50
CA LYS A 345 -10.06 15.29 -5.94
C LYS A 345 -11.22 16.22 -5.55
N ALA A 346 -12.46 15.72 -5.47
CA ALA A 346 -13.64 16.52 -5.14
C ALA A 346 -13.94 16.64 -3.63
N ASN A 347 -13.41 15.71 -2.81
CA ASN A 347 -13.58 15.73 -1.35
C ASN A 347 -12.36 16.30 -0.59
N GLY A 348 -11.25 16.57 -1.29
CA GLY A 348 -10.15 17.37 -0.77
C GLY A 348 -10.61 18.75 -0.32
N GLY A 349 -10.08 19.23 0.82
CA GLY A 349 -10.50 20.50 1.42
C GLY A 349 -11.89 20.47 2.09
N GLY A 350 -12.51 19.29 2.27
CA GLY A 350 -13.78 19.16 2.97
C GLY A 350 -15.03 19.32 2.09
N GLY A 351 -14.89 19.21 0.76
CA GLY A 351 -16.03 19.02 -0.14
C GLY A 351 -16.77 17.73 0.21
N LYS A 352 -18.08 17.66 -0.08
CA LYS A 352 -18.96 16.50 0.24
C LYS A 352 -19.63 15.95 -1.02
N VAL A 353 -18.83 15.42 -1.93
CA VAL A 353 -19.26 14.87 -3.23
C VAL A 353 -19.26 13.34 -3.15
N PRO A 354 -20.41 12.67 -3.28
CA PRO A 354 -20.45 11.23 -3.08
C PRO A 354 -19.72 10.46 -4.18
N LEU A 355 -19.33 9.23 -3.89
CA LEU A 355 -18.61 8.34 -4.81
C LEU A 355 -19.49 7.92 -6.00
N TYR A 356 -19.21 8.53 -7.15
CA TYR A 356 -19.87 8.24 -8.42
C TYR A 356 -18.87 7.93 -9.54
N PHE A 357 -19.32 7.18 -10.55
CA PHE A 357 -18.53 6.82 -11.73
C PHE A 357 -19.24 7.24 -13.02
N GLU A 358 -18.61 8.08 -13.83
CA GLU A 358 -19.10 8.49 -15.15
C GLU A 358 -18.93 7.33 -16.14
N ARG A 359 -20.04 6.83 -16.68
CA ARG A 359 -20.05 5.69 -17.60
C ARG A 359 -19.41 6.09 -18.94
N PRO A 360 -18.53 5.26 -19.53
CA PRO A 360 -17.83 5.59 -20.77
C PRO A 360 -18.66 5.33 -22.04
N GLN A 361 -19.79 4.62 -21.91
CA GLN A 361 -20.70 4.30 -23.01
C GLN A 361 -21.30 5.57 -23.60
N ALA A 362 -21.48 5.61 -24.92
CA ALA A 362 -22.25 6.67 -25.55
C ALA A 362 -23.72 6.61 -25.13
N VAL A 363 -24.45 7.72 -25.20
CA VAL A 363 -25.89 7.75 -24.89
C VAL A 363 -26.68 8.06 -26.15
N ALA A 364 -27.76 7.32 -26.39
CA ALA A 364 -28.67 7.52 -27.50
C ALA A 364 -30.12 7.59 -27.02
N PHE A 365 -30.83 8.68 -27.32
CA PHE A 365 -32.25 8.88 -27.00
C PHE A 365 -33.08 8.77 -28.29
N ASP A 366 -34.11 7.90 -28.31
CA ASP A 366 -34.88 7.57 -29.53
C ASP A 366 -33.96 7.32 -30.76
N ASN A 367 -32.86 6.60 -30.53
CA ASN A 367 -31.77 6.26 -31.47
C ASN A 367 -30.88 7.43 -31.95
N LYS A 368 -31.13 8.68 -31.52
CA LYS A 368 -30.29 9.85 -31.77
C LYS A 368 -29.22 9.96 -30.68
N LYS A 369 -27.93 10.12 -31.05
CA LYS A 369 -26.84 10.33 -30.09
C LYS A 369 -27.01 11.65 -29.34
N VAL A 370 -26.91 11.62 -28.02
CA VAL A 370 -27.04 12.80 -27.13
C VAL A 370 -25.80 13.00 -26.26
N PRO A 371 -25.41 14.26 -25.94
CA PRO A 371 -24.18 14.56 -25.20
C PRO A 371 -24.40 14.45 -23.68
N TRP A 372 -24.91 13.32 -23.21
CA TRP A 372 -25.25 13.09 -21.79
C TRP A 372 -24.18 12.27 -21.09
N THR A 373 -23.79 12.69 -19.89
CA THR A 373 -23.05 11.85 -18.95
C THR A 373 -24.05 11.08 -18.10
N ILE A 374 -24.05 9.75 -18.19
CA ILE A 374 -24.73 8.88 -17.21
C ILE A 374 -23.72 8.54 -16.12
N ILE A 375 -24.17 8.57 -14.86
CA ILE A 375 -23.34 8.22 -13.71
C ILE A 375 -23.85 6.95 -13.04
N GLU A 376 -22.94 6.22 -12.40
CA GLU A 376 -23.23 5.07 -11.56
C GLU A 376 -22.89 5.40 -10.11
N MET A 377 -23.83 5.17 -9.20
CA MET A 377 -23.63 5.27 -7.74
C MET A 377 -24.24 4.02 -7.11
N GLU A 378 -23.49 3.37 -6.21
CA GLU A 378 -23.96 2.19 -5.47
C GLU A 378 -24.49 1.04 -6.40
N GLY A 379 -23.89 0.90 -7.59
CA GLY A 379 -24.30 -0.07 -8.62
C GLY A 379 -25.57 0.30 -9.40
N THR A 380 -26.15 1.48 -9.14
CA THR A 380 -27.36 1.99 -9.79
C THR A 380 -27.01 3.08 -10.81
N LEU A 381 -27.64 3.05 -11.98
CA LEU A 381 -27.48 4.09 -13.00
C LEU A 381 -28.37 5.30 -12.72
N TYR A 382 -27.83 6.49 -13.00
CA TYR A 382 -28.43 7.78 -12.74
C TYR A 382 -28.33 8.68 -13.99
N LEU A 383 -29.46 9.22 -14.42
CA LEU A 383 -29.61 9.97 -15.67
C LEU A 383 -29.88 11.46 -15.41
N PRO A 384 -29.32 12.39 -16.20
CA PRO A 384 -29.53 13.83 -15.99
C PRO A 384 -31.01 14.20 -16.23
N LEU A 385 -31.72 14.60 -15.17
CA LEU A 385 -33.18 14.76 -15.18
C LEU A 385 -33.65 15.82 -16.17
N ILE A 386 -33.01 17.00 -16.17
CA ILE A 386 -33.45 18.15 -16.95
C ILE A 386 -33.28 17.87 -18.45
N GLU A 387 -32.14 17.32 -18.84
CA GLU A 387 -31.85 16.89 -20.20
C GLU A 387 -32.79 15.75 -20.66
N LEU A 388 -33.01 14.74 -19.80
CA LEU A 388 -33.89 13.60 -20.09
C LEU A 388 -35.34 14.03 -20.34
N VAL A 389 -35.89 14.89 -19.48
CA VAL A 389 -37.29 15.35 -19.56
C VAL A 389 -37.50 16.27 -20.77
N LYS A 390 -36.51 17.10 -21.14
CA LYS A 390 -36.58 17.97 -22.32
C LYS A 390 -36.54 17.20 -23.64
N GLU A 391 -35.62 16.25 -23.80
CA GLU A 391 -35.53 15.44 -25.03
C GLU A 391 -36.71 14.46 -25.14
N ALA A 392 -37.34 14.09 -24.01
CA ALA A 392 -38.61 13.37 -23.98
C ALA A 392 -39.85 14.25 -24.30
N GLU A 393 -39.69 15.53 -24.66
CA GLU A 393 -40.77 16.47 -24.99
C GLU A 393 -41.78 16.68 -23.83
N TYR A 394 -41.31 16.57 -22.58
CA TYR A 394 -42.10 16.78 -21.37
C TYR A 394 -41.76 18.15 -20.76
N SER A 395 -42.70 18.75 -20.01
CA SER A 395 -42.44 20.04 -19.36
C SER A 395 -41.76 19.85 -18.00
N ILE A 396 -40.84 20.76 -17.67
CA ILE A 396 -40.18 20.81 -16.36
C ILE A 396 -40.15 22.25 -15.85
N THR A 397 -40.44 22.42 -14.57
CA THR A 397 -40.39 23.70 -13.87
C THR A 397 -39.67 23.49 -12.54
N THR A 398 -38.60 24.25 -12.31
CA THR A 398 -37.95 24.35 -11.00
C THR A 398 -38.82 25.22 -10.09
N LEU A 399 -38.96 24.80 -8.83
CA LEU A 399 -39.53 25.59 -7.74
C LEU A 399 -38.40 25.82 -6.74
N ASP A 400 -38.14 27.07 -6.36
CA ASP A 400 -36.91 27.40 -5.61
C ASP A 400 -37.07 27.34 -4.08
N SER A 401 -38.30 27.20 -3.57
CA SER A 401 -38.57 27.14 -2.13
C SER A 401 -39.80 26.28 -1.78
N PRO A 402 -39.62 25.07 -1.20
CA PRO A 402 -38.38 24.32 -1.15
C PRO A 402 -37.93 23.91 -2.57
N GLN A 403 -36.63 23.64 -2.76
CA GLN A 403 -36.11 23.24 -4.06
C GLN A 403 -36.81 21.95 -4.56
N ALA A 404 -37.51 22.03 -5.69
CA ALA A 404 -38.27 20.91 -6.25
C ALA A 404 -38.41 21.01 -7.77
N PHE A 405 -38.63 19.87 -8.43
CA PHE A 405 -38.87 19.78 -9.87
C PHE A 405 -40.30 19.31 -10.14
N ARG A 406 -41.12 20.18 -10.73
CA ARG A 406 -42.44 19.82 -11.26
C ARG A 406 -42.25 19.32 -12.70
N VAL A 407 -42.51 18.03 -12.94
CA VAL A 407 -42.37 17.38 -14.25
C VAL A 407 -43.74 16.96 -14.74
N SER A 408 -44.19 17.48 -15.89
CA SER A 408 -45.50 17.12 -16.46
C SER A 408 -45.34 16.20 -17.66
N THR A 409 -45.85 14.99 -17.52
CA THR A 409 -46.01 14.00 -18.60
C THR A 409 -47.44 14.05 -19.15
N PRO A 410 -47.76 13.40 -20.29
CA PRO A 410 -49.13 13.30 -20.80
C PRO A 410 -50.12 12.54 -19.90
N GLN A 411 -49.63 11.87 -18.84
CA GLN A 411 -50.45 11.04 -17.94
C GLN A 411 -50.50 11.62 -16.52
N ASN A 412 -49.35 12.06 -15.99
CA ASN A 412 -49.17 12.50 -14.61
C ASN A 412 -48.28 13.75 -14.50
N ILE A 413 -48.55 14.57 -13.48
CA ILE A 413 -47.66 15.62 -12.98
C ILE A 413 -46.94 15.08 -11.75
N TYR A 414 -45.61 15.08 -11.78
CA TYR A 414 -44.76 14.69 -10.65
C TYR A 414 -44.13 15.91 -9.99
N ARG A 415 -43.93 15.87 -8.67
CA ARG A 415 -43.11 16.84 -7.93
C ARG A 415 -42.02 16.09 -7.17
N PHE A 416 -40.78 16.20 -7.66
CA PHE A 416 -39.59 15.55 -7.08
C PHE A 416 -38.81 16.52 -6.21
N TYR A 417 -38.28 16.04 -5.08
CA TYR A 417 -37.47 16.82 -4.14
C TYR A 417 -36.05 16.23 -4.09
N PRO A 418 -34.98 17.00 -4.37
CA PRO A 418 -33.61 16.51 -4.30
C PRO A 418 -33.27 15.96 -2.91
N GLY A 419 -32.56 14.82 -2.86
CA GLY A 419 -32.13 14.20 -1.61
C GLY A 419 -33.21 13.55 -0.76
N GLN A 420 -34.50 13.65 -1.13
CA GLN A 420 -35.60 12.99 -0.42
C GLN A 420 -35.99 11.66 -1.09
N SER A 421 -36.45 10.70 -0.30
CA SER A 421 -36.99 9.43 -0.79
C SER A 421 -38.50 9.49 -1.10
N THR A 422 -39.10 10.69 -1.12
CA THR A 422 -40.54 10.92 -1.33
C THR A 422 -40.81 11.93 -2.44
N PHE A 423 -41.88 11.71 -3.19
CA PHE A 423 -42.35 12.59 -4.26
C PHE A 423 -43.88 12.66 -4.28
N ILE A 424 -44.45 13.64 -4.99
CA ILE A 424 -45.91 13.79 -5.12
C ILE A 424 -46.33 13.50 -6.56
N VAL A 425 -47.46 12.81 -6.74
CA VAL A 425 -48.11 12.52 -8.03
C VAL A 425 -49.45 13.25 -8.07
N ASN A 426 -49.72 13.94 -9.18
CA ASN A 426 -50.94 14.69 -9.48
C ASN A 426 -51.38 15.67 -8.36
N GLU A 427 -50.41 16.12 -7.57
CA GLU A 427 -50.56 17.02 -6.43
C GLU A 427 -51.49 16.47 -5.30
N GLN A 428 -51.67 15.14 -5.27
CA GLN A 428 -52.57 14.43 -4.34
C GLN A 428 -51.93 13.20 -3.68
N GLU A 429 -51.24 12.34 -4.44
CA GLU A 429 -50.70 11.07 -3.95
C GLU A 429 -49.21 11.19 -3.58
N PHE A 430 -48.79 10.53 -2.50
CA PHE A 430 -47.38 10.42 -2.13
C PHE A 430 -46.75 9.13 -2.67
N GLY A 431 -45.71 9.26 -3.49
CA GLY A 431 -44.87 8.17 -3.93
C GLY A 431 -43.58 8.09 -3.09
N PHE A 432 -43.01 6.88 -3.01
CA PHE A 432 -41.71 6.62 -2.38
C PHE A 432 -40.72 6.07 -3.41
N GLY A 433 -39.47 6.53 -3.36
CA GLY A 433 -38.38 6.05 -4.19
C GLY A 433 -37.04 6.41 -3.55
N GLU A 434 -36.29 5.40 -3.11
CA GLU A 434 -35.03 5.61 -2.40
C GLU A 434 -33.94 6.16 -3.34
N GLY A 435 -33.29 7.24 -2.92
CA GLY A 435 -32.29 7.93 -3.72
C GLY A 435 -32.82 8.49 -5.05
N LEU A 436 -34.15 8.66 -5.21
CA LEU A 436 -34.80 8.95 -6.49
C LEU A 436 -34.16 10.12 -7.26
N LEU A 437 -33.79 11.20 -6.57
CA LEU A 437 -33.16 12.38 -7.16
C LEU A 437 -31.93 12.81 -6.35
N ARG A 438 -30.76 12.82 -7.00
CA ARG A 438 -29.47 13.24 -6.41
C ARG A 438 -28.96 14.49 -7.11
N GLU A 439 -28.33 15.40 -6.38
CA GLU A 439 -27.55 16.49 -6.96
C GLU A 439 -26.06 16.13 -6.96
N ILE A 440 -25.39 16.29 -8.10
CA ILE A 440 -23.95 16.07 -8.28
C ILE A 440 -23.40 17.26 -9.06
N LYS A 441 -22.52 18.05 -8.44
CA LYS A 441 -21.85 19.22 -9.08
C LYS A 441 -22.82 20.20 -9.75
N GLY A 442 -23.94 20.55 -9.10
CA GLY A 442 -24.95 21.46 -9.65
C GLY A 442 -25.88 20.85 -10.71
N LYS A 443 -25.80 19.54 -10.97
CA LYS A 443 -26.68 18.80 -11.88
C LYS A 443 -27.54 17.79 -11.13
N PHE A 444 -28.81 17.69 -11.52
CA PHE A 444 -29.78 16.80 -10.91
C PHE A 444 -29.92 15.51 -11.73
N TYR A 445 -29.74 14.38 -11.07
CA TYR A 445 -29.78 13.05 -11.67
C TYR A 445 -30.89 12.19 -11.05
N ILE A 446 -31.78 11.67 -11.90
CA ILE A 446 -32.84 10.74 -11.51
C ILE A 446 -32.34 9.30 -11.59
N ASN A 447 -32.67 8.51 -10.56
CA ASN A 447 -32.37 7.08 -10.50
C ASN A 447 -33.09 6.32 -11.64
N GLY A 448 -32.30 5.64 -12.48
CA GLY A 448 -32.73 4.99 -13.72
C GLY A 448 -33.65 3.78 -13.54
N SER A 449 -33.80 3.24 -12.32
CA SER A 449 -34.80 2.19 -12.06
C SER A 449 -36.24 2.72 -12.17
N TYR A 450 -36.48 3.97 -11.77
CA TYR A 450 -37.83 4.54 -11.69
C TYR A 450 -38.33 5.20 -12.99
N ILE A 451 -37.44 5.57 -13.93
CA ILE A 451 -37.83 6.36 -15.12
C ILE A 451 -38.79 5.63 -16.07
N LYS A 452 -38.80 4.30 -16.03
CA LYS A 452 -39.73 3.46 -16.82
C LYS A 452 -41.16 3.59 -16.33
N ASP A 453 -41.37 3.64 -15.02
CA ASP A 453 -42.70 3.61 -14.44
C ASP A 453 -43.23 5.03 -14.17
N LEU A 454 -42.36 5.96 -13.78
CA LEU A 454 -42.70 7.38 -13.63
C LEU A 454 -42.79 8.12 -14.97
N LEU A 455 -41.74 8.05 -15.79
CA LEU A 455 -41.63 8.88 -17.00
C LEU A 455 -41.99 8.13 -18.30
N ARG A 456 -42.33 6.83 -18.22
CA ARG A 456 -42.55 5.95 -19.38
C ARG A 456 -41.33 5.85 -20.32
N ILE A 457 -40.12 6.05 -19.80
CA ILE A 457 -38.88 5.98 -20.57
C ILE A 457 -38.21 4.61 -20.36
N GLY A 458 -38.02 3.85 -21.44
CA GLY A 458 -37.26 2.62 -21.43
C GLY A 458 -35.76 2.88 -21.40
N LEU A 459 -35.04 2.13 -20.57
CA LEU A 459 -33.58 2.10 -20.50
C LEU A 459 -33.09 0.72 -20.93
N LYS A 460 -32.10 0.65 -21.83
CA LYS A 460 -31.44 -0.58 -22.24
C LYS A 460 -29.94 -0.35 -22.41
N GLU A 461 -29.14 -1.02 -21.59
CA GLU A 461 -27.69 -1.04 -21.79
C GLU A 461 -27.30 -1.93 -22.98
N GLY A 462 -26.33 -1.46 -23.75
CA GLY A 462 -25.55 -2.23 -24.72
C GLY A 462 -24.06 -1.98 -24.50
N GLU A 463 -23.21 -2.78 -25.15
CA GLU A 463 -21.76 -2.83 -24.88
C GLU A 463 -21.07 -1.47 -25.00
N SER A 464 -21.34 -0.72 -26.07
CA SER A 464 -20.74 0.60 -26.34
C SER A 464 -21.68 1.78 -26.09
N THR A 465 -22.99 1.52 -25.97
CA THR A 465 -24.04 2.54 -26.01
C THR A 465 -25.18 2.19 -25.06
N ILE A 466 -25.61 3.15 -24.25
CA ILE A 466 -26.84 3.09 -23.45
C ILE A 466 -27.96 3.70 -24.28
N PHE A 467 -28.98 2.88 -24.56
CA PHE A 467 -30.16 3.25 -25.33
C PHE A 467 -31.30 3.66 -24.40
N ILE A 468 -31.90 4.80 -24.71
CA ILE A 468 -33.01 5.39 -23.98
C ILE A 468 -34.13 5.62 -24.98
N GLN A 469 -35.36 5.18 -24.69
CA GLN A 469 -36.47 5.29 -25.65
C GLN A 469 -37.79 5.68 -24.96
N LYS A 470 -38.55 6.59 -25.56
CA LYS A 470 -39.87 7.03 -25.10
C LYS A 470 -40.91 5.94 -25.44
N ASN A 471 -41.56 5.31 -24.44
CA ASN A 471 -42.54 4.23 -24.70
C ASN A 471 -43.88 4.76 -25.24
N ARG A 472 -43.91 5.12 -26.52
CA ARG A 472 -45.10 5.62 -27.23
C ARG A 472 -46.28 4.63 -27.22
N ALA A 473 -46.02 3.33 -27.04
CA ALA A 473 -47.03 2.27 -27.01
C ALA A 473 -48.00 2.31 -25.80
N ALA A 474 -47.70 3.09 -24.76
CA ALA A 474 -48.52 3.16 -23.54
C ALA A 474 -49.71 4.15 -23.62
N LEU A 475 -49.86 4.91 -24.71
CA LEU A 475 -50.91 5.93 -24.85
C LEU A 475 -52.33 5.37 -25.02
N ASN A 476 -52.49 4.12 -25.44
CA ASN A 476 -53.79 3.48 -25.73
C ASN A 476 -54.22 2.40 -24.72
N ARG A 477 -53.72 2.43 -23.47
CA ARG A 477 -54.23 1.57 -22.39
C ARG A 477 -54.46 2.39 -21.12
N GLN A 478 -55.61 2.19 -20.49
CA GLN A 478 -55.95 2.77 -19.19
C GLN A 478 -54.91 2.35 -18.13
N PRO A 479 -54.66 3.19 -17.10
CA PRO A 479 -53.76 2.83 -16.03
C PRO A 479 -54.29 1.60 -15.28
N PHE A 480 -53.41 0.61 -15.07
CA PHE A 480 -53.64 -0.38 -14.03
C PHE A 480 -53.61 0.33 -12.67
N PHE A 481 -54.61 0.05 -11.83
CA PHE A 481 -54.61 0.51 -10.44
C PHE A 481 -53.41 -0.09 -9.69
N PHE A 482 -52.91 0.64 -8.69
CA PHE A 482 -52.04 0.05 -7.67
C PHE A 482 -52.83 -1.00 -6.88
N GLU A 483 -52.55 -2.29 -7.12
CA GLU A 483 -52.90 -3.30 -6.12
C GLU A 483 -52.08 -3.05 -4.85
N SER A 484 -52.78 -3.02 -3.71
CA SER A 484 -52.19 -2.71 -2.41
C SER A 484 -51.26 -3.82 -1.93
N PHE A 485 -49.98 -3.50 -1.73
CA PHE A 485 -48.97 -4.41 -1.19
C PHE A 485 -49.25 -4.78 0.28
N ASN A 486 -50.15 -5.75 0.48
CA ASN A 486 -50.34 -6.42 1.76
C ASN A 486 -49.18 -7.37 2.05
N ILE A 487 -48.13 -6.86 2.69
CA ILE A 487 -47.01 -7.69 3.19
C ILE A 487 -47.47 -8.47 4.43
N ILE A 488 -48.16 -9.58 4.20
CA ILE A 488 -48.48 -10.57 5.24
C ILE A 488 -47.22 -11.40 5.50
N GLN A 489 -46.48 -11.08 6.56
CA GLN A 489 -45.46 -12.00 7.07
C GLN A 489 -46.13 -13.30 7.53
N LYS A 490 -45.76 -14.40 6.89
CA LYS A 490 -46.25 -15.75 7.20
C LYS A 490 -45.15 -16.59 7.84
N SER A 491 -44.65 -16.15 9.00
CA SER A 491 -43.78 -17.00 9.83
C SER A 491 -44.57 -18.21 10.32
N LYS A 492 -44.03 -19.42 10.11
CA LYS A 492 -44.71 -20.67 10.43
C LYS A 492 -44.00 -21.35 11.59
N GLY A 493 -44.57 -21.22 12.79
CA GLY A 493 -43.97 -21.72 14.03
C GLY A 493 -44.13 -23.22 14.26
N ARG A 494 -43.03 -23.83 14.72
CA ARG A 494 -42.85 -24.95 15.67
C ARG A 494 -41.41 -24.72 16.16
N GLY A 495 -41.12 -24.52 17.45
CA GLY A 495 -41.53 -25.35 18.57
C GLY A 495 -40.35 -26.27 18.93
N GLU A 496 -39.92 -26.49 20.18
CA GLU A 496 -40.37 -26.17 21.56
C GLU A 496 -39.07 -26.11 22.46
N THR A 497 -38.93 -25.58 23.69
CA THR A 497 -39.81 -24.93 24.72
C THR A 497 -38.95 -24.20 25.79
N GLY A 498 -39.50 -23.23 26.52
CA GLY A 498 -39.10 -22.89 27.91
C GLY A 498 -38.29 -21.59 28.16
N GLY A 499 -38.42 -21.01 29.37
CA GLY A 499 -37.51 -19.95 29.89
C GLY A 499 -38.16 -18.61 30.27
N SER A 500 -38.86 -18.54 31.42
CA SER A 500 -39.48 -17.31 31.97
C SER A 500 -38.47 -16.23 32.42
N ALA A 501 -38.75 -14.95 32.10
CA ALA A 501 -38.39 -13.78 32.91
C ALA A 501 -39.35 -12.60 32.63
N TYR A 502 -39.61 -11.75 33.64
CA TYR A 502 -40.49 -10.58 33.56
C TYR A 502 -39.76 -9.33 33.00
N GLY A 503 -40.52 -8.39 32.42
CA GLY A 503 -40.02 -7.06 32.03
C GLY A 503 -41.05 -6.19 31.32
N ASP A 504 -41.85 -5.41 32.07
CA ASP A 504 -42.80 -4.45 31.51
C ASP A 504 -42.11 -3.23 30.87
N VAL A 505 -42.47 -2.91 29.62
CA VAL A 505 -42.35 -1.55 29.07
C VAL A 505 -43.62 -1.22 28.26
N SER A 506 -44.18 -0.04 28.52
CA SER A 506 -45.50 0.39 28.10
C SER A 506 -45.63 0.73 26.61
N LEU A 507 -46.72 0.26 25.98
CA LEU A 507 -47.15 0.65 24.64
C LEU A 507 -47.91 1.98 24.65
N LEU A 508 -47.32 3.03 24.07
CA LEU A 508 -47.99 4.32 23.84
C LEU A 508 -49.03 4.22 22.72
N ARG A 509 -50.32 4.25 23.10
CA ARG A 509 -51.43 4.44 22.15
C ARG A 509 -51.60 5.93 21.80
N PHE A 510 -51.37 6.31 20.55
CA PHE A 510 -51.89 7.57 20.02
C PHE A 510 -53.32 7.39 19.52
N GLN A 511 -54.30 7.95 20.25
CA GLN A 511 -55.64 8.17 19.71
C GLN A 511 -55.63 9.41 18.80
N LYS A 512 -56.05 9.27 17.55
CA LYS A 512 -56.45 10.42 16.73
C LYS A 512 -57.89 10.80 17.09
N GLN A 513 -58.08 11.95 17.73
CA GLN A 513 -59.38 12.61 17.74
C GLN A 513 -59.62 13.27 16.38
N PHE A 514 -60.79 13.04 15.79
CA PHE A 514 -61.31 13.86 14.70
C PHE A 514 -62.08 15.03 15.31
N VAL A 515 -61.82 16.25 14.83
CA VAL A 515 -62.65 17.43 15.06
C VAL A 515 -63.09 17.95 13.69
N PRO A 516 -64.39 17.94 13.36
CA PRO A 516 -64.88 18.58 12.16
C PRO A 516 -64.96 20.09 12.36
N LEU A 517 -64.45 20.87 11.41
CA LEU A 517 -64.71 22.30 11.30
C LEU A 517 -65.63 22.54 10.11
N GLN A 518 -66.86 22.98 10.38
CA GLN A 518 -67.73 23.60 9.40
C GLN A 518 -67.69 25.11 9.59
N LEU A 519 -67.26 25.83 8.55
CA LEU A 519 -67.93 27.00 7.96
C LEU A 519 -67.21 27.40 6.67
#